data_AF-A0A2E7JHC2-F1
#
_entry.id   AF-A0A2E7JHC2-F1
#
_cell.length_a   1.000
_cell.length_b   1.000
_cell.length_c   1.000
_cell.angle_alpha   90.00
_cell.angle_beta   90.00
_cell.angle_gamma   90.00
#
_symmetry.space_group_name_H-M   'P 1'
#
loop_
_entity.id
_entity.type
_entity.pdbx_description
1 polymer ?
#
loop_
_entity_poly.entity_id
_entity_poly.type
_entity_poly.pdbx_seq_one_letter_code
_entity_poly.pdbx_strand_id
1 'polypeptide(L)'
;MERIWVVLALFFVGCFAGDDGVGGGGERQALRSEVEFVHDEGLEGSVVVDSLGWLPFVPVPGFGGAEFEGVFVVDFRNVGEERVWVRYDLRFFDREDFLVDAFIPFGQPVELEEGETERVEGAFRVRAADPRDFERLSLMRLVARVRWPEE
;
A
#
# COMPACT_ATOMS: atom_id res chain seq x y z
N MET A 1 10.77 37.25 32.99
CA MET A 1 9.36 37.29 32.56
C MET A 1 9.37 37.79 31.14
N GLU A 2 8.99 37.07 30.09
CA GLU A 2 8.30 35.79 29.96
C GLU A 2 8.76 35.14 28.64
N ARG A 3 8.88 33.82 28.65
CA ARG A 3 9.02 32.98 27.46
C ARG A 3 7.62 32.81 26.89
N ILE A 4 7.43 32.97 25.59
CA ILE A 4 6.56 32.12 24.76
C ILE A 4 7.09 32.24 23.32
N TRP A 5 7.75 31.18 22.87
CA TRP A 5 7.95 30.88 21.46
C TRP A 5 6.70 30.14 20.99
N VAL A 6 5.94 30.73 20.06
CA VAL A 6 4.96 29.98 19.27
C VAL A 6 5.58 29.80 17.90
N VAL A 7 6.23 28.65 17.69
CA VAL A 7 6.51 28.16 16.34
C VAL A 7 5.30 27.34 15.95
N LEU A 8 4.38 27.97 15.21
CA LEU A 8 3.28 27.27 14.55
C LEU A 8 3.81 26.72 13.22
N ALA A 9 4.42 25.54 13.26
CA ALA A 9 4.81 24.82 12.06
C ALA A 9 3.59 24.07 11.51
N LEU A 10 2.80 24.75 10.69
CA LEU A 10 1.81 24.13 9.81
C LEU A 10 2.54 23.51 8.61
N PHE A 11 2.89 22.23 8.70
CA PHE A 11 3.31 21.46 7.53
C PHE A 11 2.07 20.93 6.80
N PHE A 12 1.56 21.74 5.88
CA PHE A 12 0.75 21.27 4.77
C PHE A 12 1.69 20.71 3.70
N VAL A 13 1.84 19.39 3.61
CA VAL A 13 2.30 18.73 2.37
C VAL A 13 1.05 18.40 1.56
N GLY A 14 0.56 19.40 0.84
CA GLY A 14 -0.37 19.22 -0.26
C GLY A 14 0.41 19.26 -1.56
N CYS A 15 0.37 18.20 -2.35
CA CYS A 15 0.80 18.26 -3.74
C CYS A 15 -0.17 17.42 -4.57
N PHE A 16 -1.34 18.01 -4.91
CA PHE A 16 -2.18 17.56 -6.03
C PHE A 16 -3.20 18.65 -6.41
N ALA A 17 -2.91 19.40 -7.46
CA ALA A 17 -3.82 20.21 -8.30
C ALA A 17 -2.96 20.89 -9.40
N GLY A 18 -3.24 20.91 -10.70
CA GLY A 18 -4.29 20.41 -11.59
C GLY A 18 -3.80 20.70 -13.04
N ASP A 19 -4.00 19.78 -13.98
CA ASP A 19 -4.93 19.84 -15.14
C ASP A 19 -4.36 20.53 -16.39
N ASP A 20 -4.56 19.88 -17.54
CA ASP A 20 -4.77 20.44 -18.89
C ASP A 20 -4.71 19.29 -19.93
N GLY A 21 -5.87 18.77 -20.38
CA GLY A 21 -5.92 18.11 -21.70
C GLY A 21 -6.99 17.05 -21.98
N VAL A 22 -8.22 17.48 -22.26
CA VAL A 22 -9.18 16.99 -23.29
C VAL A 22 -9.19 15.49 -23.66
N GLY A 23 -10.30 14.81 -23.35
CA GLY A 23 -10.73 13.61 -24.08
C GLY A 23 -11.79 12.80 -23.35
N GLY A 24 -13.04 12.80 -23.83
CA GLY A 24 -14.17 12.16 -23.18
C GLY A 24 -14.01 10.66 -22.90
N GLY A 25 -14.48 10.24 -21.73
CA GLY A 25 -14.55 8.86 -21.27
C GLY A 25 -14.67 8.88 -19.75
N GLY A 26 -15.71 8.27 -19.18
CA GLY A 26 -16.08 8.41 -17.77
C GLY A 26 -14.88 8.31 -16.82
N GLU A 27 -14.82 9.21 -15.83
CA GLU A 27 -13.76 9.31 -14.82
C GLU A 27 -13.39 7.93 -14.26
N ARG A 28 -12.36 7.31 -14.84
CA ARG A 28 -11.61 6.25 -14.18
C ARG A 28 -10.83 6.93 -13.06
N GLN A 29 -11.44 6.95 -11.89
CA GLN A 29 -10.82 7.48 -10.69
C GLN A 29 -9.47 6.78 -10.48
N ALA A 30 -8.43 7.55 -10.20
CA ALA A 30 -7.07 7.01 -10.06
C ALA A 30 -7.01 5.99 -8.91
N LEU A 31 -6.38 4.85 -9.18
CA LEU A 31 -6.11 3.81 -8.17
C LEU A 31 -5.25 4.40 -7.06
N ARG A 32 -5.67 4.21 -5.81
CA ARG A 32 -5.00 4.73 -4.62
C ARG A 32 -4.18 3.65 -3.93
N SER A 33 -3.22 4.09 -3.15
CA SER A 33 -2.37 3.24 -2.31
C SER A 33 -2.37 3.77 -0.89
N GLU A 34 -2.55 2.88 0.07
CA GLU A 34 -2.41 3.18 1.50
C GLU A 34 -1.51 2.15 2.17
N VAL A 35 -0.91 2.55 3.30
CA VAL A 35 -0.14 1.66 4.15
C VAL A 35 -0.71 1.74 5.56
N GLU A 36 -0.93 0.58 6.15
CA GLU A 36 -1.29 0.42 7.55
C GLU A 36 -0.20 -0.38 8.24
N PHE A 37 0.23 0.08 9.41
CA PHE A 37 1.25 -0.60 10.17
C PHE A 37 0.68 -1.22 11.45
N VAL A 38 1.12 -2.44 11.73
CA VAL A 38 0.93 -3.14 13.01
C VAL A 38 2.31 -3.49 13.53
N HIS A 39 2.64 -3.09 14.75
CA HIS A 39 3.97 -3.28 15.31
C HIS A 39 3.90 -4.18 16.55
N ASP A 40 4.99 -4.92 16.81
CA ASP A 40 5.29 -5.32 18.18
C ASP A 40 5.65 -4.10 19.04
N GLU A 41 5.51 -4.24 20.35
CA GLU A 41 5.90 -3.20 21.31
C GLU A 41 7.38 -2.84 21.12
N GLY A 42 7.66 -1.54 21.01
CA GLY A 42 9.01 -0.99 20.84
C GLY A 42 9.46 -0.86 19.38
N LEU A 43 8.66 -1.30 18.41
CA LEU A 43 8.96 -1.17 16.97
C LEU A 43 8.13 -0.09 16.28
N GLU A 44 7.41 0.74 17.02
CA GLU A 44 6.57 1.78 16.44
C GLU A 44 7.40 2.79 15.63
N GLY A 45 7.13 2.85 14.33
CA GLY A 45 7.84 3.76 13.42
C GLY A 45 9.26 3.31 13.06
N SER A 46 9.66 2.08 13.40
CA SER A 46 10.96 1.53 12.97
C SER A 46 11.02 1.25 11.48
N VAL A 47 9.87 1.05 10.81
CA VAL A 47 9.81 0.83 9.36
C VAL A 47 8.96 1.90 8.70
N VAL A 48 9.43 2.39 7.56
CA VAL A 48 8.67 3.24 6.65
C VAL A 48 8.53 2.56 5.30
N VAL A 49 7.50 2.95 4.55
CA VAL A 49 7.35 2.60 3.13
C VAL A 49 7.68 3.83 2.32
N ASP A 50 8.79 3.80 1.60
CA ASP A 50 9.25 4.92 0.78
C ASP A 50 8.43 5.05 -0.51
N SER A 51 8.03 3.92 -1.09
CA SER A 51 7.14 3.88 -2.26
C SER A 51 6.23 2.67 -2.22
N LEU A 52 5.02 2.83 -2.78
CA LEU A 52 4.05 1.77 -2.97
C LEU A 52 3.30 2.00 -4.28
N GLY A 53 3.39 1.04 -5.18
CA GLY A 53 2.72 1.06 -6.47
C GLY A 53 2.09 -0.29 -6.78
N TRP A 54 0.99 -0.27 -7.52
CA TRP A 54 0.32 -1.47 -7.96
C TRP A 54 -0.44 -1.23 -9.26
N LEU A 55 -0.56 -2.27 -10.06
CA LEU A 55 -1.22 -2.23 -11.36
C LEU A 55 -2.03 -3.50 -11.57
N PRO A 56 -3.38 -3.43 -11.50
CA PRO A 56 -4.24 -4.55 -11.83
C PRO A 56 -4.32 -4.72 -13.36
N PHE A 57 -4.25 -5.96 -13.82
CA PHE A 57 -4.44 -6.33 -15.22
C PHE A 57 -5.92 -6.42 -15.54
N VAL A 58 -6.32 -5.84 -16.66
CA VAL A 58 -7.71 -5.85 -17.11
C VAL A 58 -8.14 -7.29 -17.41
N PRO A 59 -9.24 -7.79 -16.81
CA PRO A 59 -9.77 -9.11 -17.13
C PRO A 59 -10.11 -9.20 -18.61
N VAL A 60 -9.67 -10.26 -19.29
CA VAL A 60 -10.07 -10.51 -20.69
C VAL A 60 -11.43 -11.20 -20.70
N PRO A 61 -12.48 -10.61 -21.32
CA PRO A 61 -13.79 -11.24 -21.37
C PRO A 61 -13.73 -12.64 -21.99
N GLY A 62 -14.30 -13.64 -21.31
CA GLY A 62 -14.40 -15.02 -21.80
C GLY A 62 -13.27 -15.97 -21.38
N PHE A 63 -12.26 -15.51 -20.63
CA PHE A 63 -11.09 -16.30 -20.20
C PHE A 63 -10.97 -16.52 -18.69
N GLY A 64 -12.10 -16.71 -17.99
CA GLY A 64 -12.12 -17.01 -16.55
C GLY A 64 -13.03 -16.05 -15.79
N GLY A 65 -13.47 -16.47 -14.61
CA GLY A 65 -14.49 -15.80 -13.80
C GLY A 65 -14.07 -14.44 -13.24
N ALA A 66 -14.78 -13.99 -12.20
CA ALA A 66 -14.58 -12.70 -11.52
C ALA A 66 -13.23 -12.58 -10.76
N GLU A 67 -12.18 -13.27 -11.19
CA GLU A 67 -10.84 -13.11 -10.64
C GLU A 67 -10.01 -12.24 -11.57
N PHE A 68 -9.14 -11.41 -11.00
CA PHE A 68 -8.17 -10.64 -11.76
C PHE A 68 -6.81 -10.64 -11.07
N GLU A 69 -5.78 -10.38 -11.85
CA GLU A 69 -4.40 -10.41 -11.41
C GLU A 69 -3.77 -9.03 -11.54
N GLY A 70 -2.59 -8.85 -10.99
CA GLY A 70 -1.81 -7.65 -11.19
C GLY A 70 -0.42 -7.78 -10.58
N VAL A 71 0.31 -6.68 -10.61
CA VAL A 71 1.64 -6.58 -10.01
C VAL A 71 1.71 -5.46 -9.00
N PHE A 72 2.54 -5.61 -7.99
CA PHE A 72 2.82 -4.60 -7.00
C PHE A 72 4.32 -4.43 -6.82
N VAL A 73 4.69 -3.26 -6.31
CA VAL A 73 6.02 -2.95 -5.83
C VAL A 73 5.94 -2.10 -4.58
N VAL A 74 6.79 -2.41 -3.61
CA VAL A 74 6.94 -1.67 -2.36
C VAL A 74 8.41 -1.57 -2.01
N ASP A 75 8.83 -0.38 -1.57
CA ASP A 75 10.16 -0.17 -1.01
C ASP A 75 10.01 0.01 0.51
N PHE A 76 10.45 -0.98 1.29
CA PHE A 76 10.50 -0.89 2.75
C PHE A 76 11.86 -0.36 3.18
N ARG A 77 11.88 0.49 4.21
CA ARG A 77 13.12 0.92 4.84
C ARG A 77 13.01 0.82 6.35
N ASN A 78 14.01 0.20 6.97
CA ASN A 78 14.19 0.23 8.42
C ASN A 78 14.90 1.52 8.80
N VAL A 79 14.21 2.38 9.54
CA VAL A 79 14.73 3.63 10.12
C VAL A 79 14.96 3.51 11.62
N GLY A 80 14.70 2.33 12.21
CA GLY A 80 15.05 2.00 13.58
C GLY A 80 16.50 1.55 13.73
N GLU A 81 16.89 1.27 14.97
CA GLU A 81 18.25 0.89 15.37
C GLU A 81 18.46 -0.64 15.42
N GLU A 82 17.37 -1.42 15.31
CA GLU A 82 17.39 -2.87 15.48
C GLU A 82 16.96 -3.58 14.19
N ARG A 83 17.42 -4.81 13.99
CA ARG A 83 16.94 -5.67 12.91
C ARG A 83 15.46 -6.02 13.13
N VAL A 84 14.67 -5.98 12.05
CA VAL A 84 13.23 -6.26 12.09
C VAL A 84 12.79 -7.21 10.97
N TRP A 85 11.65 -7.87 11.18
CA TRP A 85 10.95 -8.64 10.16
C TRP A 85 9.63 -7.96 9.78
N VAL A 86 9.36 -7.86 8.49
CA VAL A 86 8.09 -7.32 7.96
C VAL A 86 7.30 -8.43 7.27
N ARG A 87 6.11 -8.73 7.80
CA ARG A 87 5.10 -9.55 7.12
C ARG A 87 3.96 -8.67 6.65
N TYR A 88 3.41 -8.87 5.46
CA TYR A 88 2.38 -8.01 4.91
C TYR A 88 1.32 -8.77 4.12
N ASP A 89 0.12 -8.18 4.07
CA ASP A 89 -0.95 -8.55 3.13
C ASP A 89 -1.43 -7.34 2.35
N LEU A 90 -1.93 -7.59 1.15
CA LEU A 90 -2.51 -6.60 0.25
C LEU A 90 -4.02 -6.71 0.35
N ARG A 91 -4.69 -5.62 0.72
CA ARG A 91 -6.15 -5.55 0.84
C ARG A 91 -6.72 -4.64 -0.22
N PHE A 92 -7.66 -5.14 -0.98
CA PHE A 92 -8.24 -4.45 -2.13
C PHE A 92 -9.64 -3.98 -1.77
N PHE A 93 -9.92 -2.70 -2.00
CA PHE A 93 -11.19 -2.07 -1.65
C PHE A 93 -11.86 -1.46 -2.87
N ASP A 94 -13.20 -1.46 -2.85
CA ASP A 94 -14.01 -0.76 -3.84
C ASP A 94 -14.14 0.74 -3.51
N ARG A 95 -14.99 1.47 -4.24
CA ARG A 95 -15.20 2.92 -4.04
C ARG A 95 -15.97 3.29 -2.78
N GLU A 96 -16.61 2.31 -2.14
CA GLU A 96 -17.39 2.48 -0.91
C GLU A 96 -16.61 1.97 0.31
N ASP A 97 -15.30 1.73 0.16
CA ASP A 97 -14.39 1.18 1.17
C ASP A 97 -14.77 -0.23 1.65
N PHE A 98 -15.53 -1.00 0.85
CA PHE A 98 -15.74 -2.42 1.13
C PHE A 98 -14.55 -3.24 0.67
N LEU A 99 -14.12 -4.17 1.54
CA LEU A 99 -13.06 -5.13 1.22
C LEU A 99 -13.55 -6.08 0.12
N VAL A 100 -12.91 -6.03 -1.05
CA VAL A 100 -13.13 -6.94 -2.17
C VAL A 100 -12.40 -8.25 -1.91
N ASP A 101 -11.10 -8.19 -1.61
CA ASP A 101 -10.28 -9.36 -1.27
C ASP A 101 -9.04 -8.98 -0.46
N ALA A 102 -8.42 -9.97 0.16
CA ALA A 102 -7.12 -9.87 0.79
C ALA A 102 -6.16 -10.95 0.27
N PHE A 103 -4.97 -10.54 -0.13
CA PHE A 103 -3.95 -11.40 -0.71
C PHE A 103 -2.68 -11.39 0.14
N ILE A 104 -2.10 -12.57 0.38
CA ILE A 104 -0.83 -12.73 1.11
C ILE A 104 0.26 -13.11 0.09
N PRO A 105 1.18 -12.20 -0.24
CA PRO A 105 2.28 -12.51 -1.15
C PRO A 105 3.26 -13.56 -0.60
N PHE A 106 3.98 -14.24 -1.49
CA PHE A 106 5.08 -15.14 -1.11
C PHE A 106 6.37 -14.36 -0.78
N GLY A 107 7.40 -15.06 -0.30
CA GLY A 107 8.71 -14.46 -0.03
C GLY A 107 8.76 -13.63 1.25
N GLN A 108 8.00 -14.05 2.27
CA GLN A 108 7.93 -13.37 3.57
C GLN A 108 8.54 -14.25 4.69
N PRO A 109 9.06 -13.65 5.78
CA PRO A 109 9.15 -12.21 6.04
C PRO A 109 10.18 -11.49 5.16
N VAL A 110 10.04 -10.18 5.03
CA VAL A 110 11.12 -9.31 4.55
C VAL A 110 11.98 -8.98 5.76
N GLU A 111 13.24 -9.36 5.71
CA GLU A 111 14.19 -9.09 6.78
C GLU A 111 14.92 -7.77 6.48
N LEU A 112 15.00 -6.88 7.45
CA LEU A 112 15.66 -5.58 7.30
C LEU A 112 16.63 -5.36 8.46
N GLU A 113 17.91 -5.23 8.16
CA GLU A 113 18.94 -4.74 9.09
C GLU A 113 18.74 -3.23 9.38
N GLU A 114 19.49 -2.70 10.35
CA GLU A 114 19.48 -1.27 10.67
C GLU A 114 19.80 -0.42 9.43
N GLY A 115 18.94 0.54 9.10
CA GLY A 115 19.13 1.45 7.97
C GLY A 115 18.91 0.81 6.59
N GLU A 116 18.60 -0.48 6.51
CA GLU A 116 18.43 -1.20 5.25
C GLU A 116 17.16 -0.76 4.52
N THR A 117 17.24 -0.73 3.19
CA THR A 117 16.10 -0.55 2.29
C THR A 117 15.99 -1.76 1.40
N GLU A 118 14.84 -2.42 1.39
CA GLU A 118 14.57 -3.57 0.53
C GLU A 118 13.37 -3.31 -0.37
N ARG A 119 13.56 -3.60 -1.65
CA ARG A 119 12.53 -3.49 -2.67
C ARG A 119 11.88 -4.84 -2.91
N VAL A 120 10.58 -4.91 -2.71
CA VAL A 120 9.80 -6.13 -2.91
C VAL A 120 8.83 -5.95 -4.06
N GLU A 121 8.91 -6.87 -5.01
CA GLU A 121 8.05 -6.92 -6.20
C GLU A 121 7.34 -8.26 -6.28
N GLY A 122 6.10 -8.26 -6.73
CA GLY A 122 5.35 -9.50 -6.86
C GLY A 122 4.08 -9.38 -7.67
N ALA A 123 3.49 -10.53 -7.95
CA ALA A 123 2.15 -10.63 -8.50
C ALA A 123 1.12 -10.78 -7.37
N PHE A 124 -0.10 -10.33 -7.63
CA PHE A 124 -1.25 -10.58 -6.78
C PHE A 124 -2.42 -11.14 -7.60
N ARG A 125 -3.35 -11.79 -6.90
CA ARG A 125 -4.64 -12.19 -7.44
C ARG A 125 -5.74 -11.72 -6.51
N VAL A 126 -6.80 -11.16 -7.08
CA VAL A 126 -8.01 -10.71 -6.39
C VAL A 126 -9.15 -11.58 -6.85
N ARG A 127 -9.85 -12.20 -5.90
CA ARG A 127 -11.09 -12.93 -6.11
C ARG A 127 -12.25 -11.98 -5.89
N ALA A 128 -12.86 -11.50 -6.97
CA ALA A 128 -14.13 -10.81 -6.88
C ALA A 128 -15.30 -11.78 -7.05
N ALA A 129 -16.46 -11.40 -6.52
CA ALA A 129 -17.71 -12.13 -6.70
C ALA A 129 -18.40 -11.73 -8.01
N ASP A 130 -18.19 -10.49 -8.46
CA ASP A 130 -18.76 -9.92 -9.68
C ASP A 130 -17.64 -9.32 -10.55
N PRO A 131 -17.59 -9.59 -11.87
CA PRO A 131 -16.61 -8.96 -12.75
C PRO A 131 -16.63 -7.42 -12.72
N ARG A 132 -17.77 -6.81 -12.35
CA ARG A 132 -17.92 -5.35 -12.18
C ARG A 132 -17.14 -4.81 -10.99
N ASP A 133 -16.73 -5.66 -10.04
CA ASP A 133 -15.93 -5.25 -8.89
C ASP A 133 -14.54 -4.76 -9.36
N PHE A 134 -14.03 -5.27 -10.49
CA PHE A 134 -12.82 -4.73 -11.11
C PHE A 134 -12.97 -3.25 -11.50
N GLU A 135 -14.13 -2.87 -12.05
CA GLU A 135 -14.39 -1.47 -12.44
C GLU A 135 -14.57 -0.56 -11.22
N ARG A 136 -14.98 -1.15 -10.09
CA ARG A 136 -15.19 -0.45 -8.81
C ARG A 136 -13.94 -0.44 -7.93
N LEU A 137 -12.92 -1.21 -8.28
CA LEU A 137 -11.67 -1.25 -7.54
C LEU A 137 -11.07 0.16 -7.46
N SER A 138 -10.73 0.60 -6.25
CA SER A 138 -10.34 1.99 -5.99
C SER A 138 -9.03 2.10 -5.22
N LEU A 139 -8.78 1.18 -4.29
CA LEU A 139 -7.71 1.28 -3.31
C LEU A 139 -7.06 -0.09 -3.10
N MET A 140 -5.74 -0.10 -3.01
CA MET A 140 -5.00 -1.17 -2.37
C MET A 140 -4.36 -0.63 -1.09
N ARG A 141 -4.59 -1.31 0.04
CA ARG A 141 -3.91 -1.06 1.32
C ARG A 141 -2.93 -2.17 1.61
N LEU A 142 -1.67 -1.83 1.84
CA LEU A 142 -0.66 -2.75 2.32
C LEU A 142 -0.67 -2.73 3.85
N VAL A 143 -0.96 -3.87 4.48
CA VAL A 143 -0.93 -3.99 5.94
C VAL A 143 0.39 -4.61 6.36
N ALA A 144 1.36 -3.77 6.74
CA ALA A 144 2.68 -4.18 7.19
C ALA A 144 2.67 -4.51 8.68
N ARG A 145 3.05 -5.74 9.02
CA ARG A 145 3.24 -6.24 10.38
C ARG A 145 4.74 -6.30 10.66
N VAL A 146 5.24 -5.35 11.44
CA VAL A 146 6.63 -5.27 11.85
C VAL A 146 6.80 -6.03 13.15
N ARG A 147 7.74 -6.98 13.17
CA ARG A 147 7.98 -7.93 14.26
C ARG A 147 9.46 -8.00 14.59
N TRP A 148 9.75 -8.41 15.82
CA TRP A 148 11.09 -8.89 16.16
C TRP A 148 11.41 -10.17 15.37
N PRO A 149 12.68 -10.40 14.98
CA PRO A 149 13.10 -11.68 14.42
C PRO A 149 12.80 -12.83 15.38
N GLU A 150 12.23 -13.94 14.88
CA GLU A 150 12.02 -15.15 15.69
C GLU A 150 13.37 -15.87 15.88
N GLU A 151 13.70 -16.29 17.11
CA GLU A 151 14.89 -17.10 17.45
C GLU A 151 14.82 -18.55 16.91
#